data_AF-A0A356VVQ1-F1
#
_entry.id   AF-A0A356VVQ1-F1
#
_cell.length_a   1.000
_cell.length_b   1.000
_cell.length_c   1.000
_cell.angle_alpha   90.00
_cell.angle_beta   90.00
_cell.angle_gamma   90.00
#
_symmetry.space_group_name_H-M   'P 1'
#
loop_
_entity.id
_entity.type
_entity.pdbx_description
1 polymer ?
#
loop_
_entity_poly.entity_id
_entity_poly.type
_entity_poly.pdbx_seq_one_letter_code
_entity_poly.pdbx_strand_id
1 'polypeptide(L)'
;SNKATTKDFSQTIIKAAATFTYQINENVEFAQDLTSFIGEEQTKTESNTSLNVSMSDALKLKATYKIRDNSNPATGKENTDTETYFGIIYDF
;
A
#
# COMPACT_ATOMS: atom_id res chain seq x y z
N SER A 1 -20.35 -38.99 8.37
CA SER A 1 -20.53 -37.53 8.47
C SER A 1 -19.17 -36.88 8.27
N ASN A 2 -18.87 -36.40 7.06
CA ASN A 2 -17.59 -35.73 6.76
C ASN A 2 -17.93 -34.51 5.89
N LYS A 3 -18.26 -33.41 6.55
CA LYS A 3 -18.64 -32.15 5.89
C LYS A 3 -18.03 -30.93 6.60
N ALA A 4 -16.95 -31.14 7.36
CA ALA A 4 -16.29 -30.11 8.17
C ALA A 4 -14.83 -29.84 7.79
N THR A 5 -14.27 -30.49 6.75
CA THR A 5 -12.84 -30.40 6.41
C THR A 5 -12.53 -29.95 4.98
N THR A 6 -13.55 -29.48 4.23
CA THR A 6 -13.39 -29.00 2.85
C THR A 6 -14.02 -27.62 2.62
N LYS A 7 -14.04 -26.78 3.67
CA LYS A 7 -14.41 -25.36 3.55
C LYS A 7 -13.29 -24.39 3.93
N ASP A 8 -12.16 -24.88 4.46
CA ASP A 8 -11.24 -24.05 5.24
C ASP A 8 -9.93 -23.62 4.56
N PHE A 9 -9.68 -23.90 3.27
CA PHE A 9 -8.38 -23.56 2.67
C PHE A 9 -8.39 -22.96 1.26
N SER A 10 -9.54 -22.56 0.73
CA SER A 10 -9.63 -21.84 -0.55
C SER A 10 -10.37 -20.52 -0.37
N GLN A 11 -9.80 -19.61 0.42
CA GLN A 11 -10.33 -18.24 0.45
C GLN A 11 -9.92 -17.52 -0.83
N THR A 12 -10.91 -17.14 -1.63
CA THR A 12 -10.70 -16.31 -2.82
C THR A 12 -10.50 -14.87 -2.34
N ILE A 13 -9.44 -14.22 -2.81
CA ILE A 13 -9.18 -12.79 -2.54
C ILE A 13 -9.24 -12.04 -3.86
N ILE A 14 -10.07 -11.02 -3.92
CA ILE A 14 -10.13 -10.07 -5.03
C ILE A 14 -9.18 -8.91 -4.70
N LYS A 15 -8.27 -8.59 -5.62
CA LYS A 15 -7.40 -7.42 -5.51
C LYS A 15 -7.81 -6.36 -6.54
N ALA A 16 -8.16 -5.18 -6.06
CA ALA A 16 -8.30 -3.98 -6.87
C ALA A 16 -7.09 -3.09 -6.64
N ALA A 17 -6.50 -2.53 -7.71
CA ALA A 17 -5.36 -1.64 -7.62
C ALA A 17 -5.51 -0.49 -8.62
N ALA A 18 -5.14 0.71 -8.18
CA ALA A 18 -5.04 1.91 -8.99
C ALA A 18 -3.72 2.61 -8.67
N THR A 19 -3.03 3.04 -9.72
CA THR A 19 -1.77 3.78 -9.62
C THR A 19 -1.89 5.05 -10.43
N PHE A 20 -1.42 6.14 -9.84
CA PHE A 20 -1.34 7.45 -10.48
C PHE A 20 0.07 8.01 -10.29
N THR A 21 0.70 8.39 -11.40
CA THR A 21 2.02 9.02 -11.40
C THR A 21 1.94 10.30 -12.20
N TYR A 22 2.52 11.37 -11.66
CA TYR A 22 2.56 12.67 -12.30
C TYR A 22 3.96 13.28 -12.18
N GLN A 23 4.58 13.49 -13.33
CA GLN A 23 5.84 14.20 -13.44
C GLN A 23 5.55 15.70 -13.34
N ILE A 24 5.82 16.29 -12.16
CA ILE A 24 5.59 17.73 -11.93
C ILE A 24 6.55 18.54 -12.80
N ASN A 25 7.81 18.13 -12.84
CA ASN A 25 8.86 18.64 -13.71
C ASN A 25 9.94 17.58 -13.88
N GLU A 26 11.04 17.88 -14.58
CA GLU A 26 12.13 16.93 -14.85
C GLU A 26 12.75 16.29 -13.59
N ASN A 27 12.65 16.96 -12.43
CA ASN A 27 13.29 16.52 -11.19
C ASN A 27 12.30 16.01 -10.14
N VAL A 28 11.00 16.31 -10.26
CA VAL A 28 10.01 16.06 -9.22
C VAL A 28 8.87 15.20 -9.75
N GLU A 29 8.63 14.09 -9.08
CA GLU A 29 7.55 13.15 -9.37
C GLU A 29 6.65 12.99 -8.15
N PHE A 30 5.34 13.08 -8.39
CA PHE A 30 4.33 12.68 -7.44
C PHE A 30 3.77 11.31 -7.84
N ALA A 31 3.65 10.40 -6.88
CA ALA A 31 3.05 9.09 -7.09
C ALA A 31 2.01 8.77 -6.01
N GLN A 32 0.92 8.13 -6.40
CA GLN A 32 -0.14 7.66 -5.52
C GLN A 32 -0.55 6.25 -5.95
N ASP A 33 -0.42 5.30 -5.03
CA ASP A 33 -0.96 3.95 -5.18
C ASP A 33 -2.13 3.75 -4.23
N LEU A 34 -3.20 3.14 -4.73
CA LEU A 34 -4.34 2.69 -3.94
C LEU A 34 -4.57 1.22 -4.24
N THR A 35 -4.61 0.39 -3.22
CA THR A 35 -4.88 -1.04 -3.34
C THR A 35 -5.93 -1.48 -2.34
N SER A 36 -6.87 -2.31 -2.75
CA SER A 36 -7.82 -2.96 -1.86
C SER A 36 -7.83 -4.47 -2.09
N PHE A 37 -7.83 -5.23 -1.02
CA PHE A 37 -7.92 -6.68 -0.98
C PHE A 37 -9.22 -7.05 -0.29
N ILE A 38 -10.13 -7.69 -1.02
CA ILE A 38 -11.45 -8.08 -0.54
C ILE A 38 -11.45 -9.61 -0.44
N GLY A 39 -11.49 -10.12 0.79
CA GLY A 39 -11.68 -11.53 1.10
C GLY A 39 -13.04 -11.78 1.76
N GLU A 40 -13.36 -13.05 1.99
CA GLU A 40 -14.64 -13.44 2.62
C GLU A 40 -14.76 -12.93 4.07
N GLU A 41 -13.63 -12.82 4.79
CA GLU A 41 -13.62 -12.43 6.20
C GLU A 41 -13.21 -10.99 6.45
N GLN A 42 -12.39 -10.39 5.58
CA GLN A 42 -11.81 -9.07 5.82
C GLN A 42 -11.57 -8.32 4.51
N THR A 43 -11.66 -7.00 4.60
CA THR A 43 -11.23 -6.10 3.52
C THR A 43 -10.08 -5.24 4.03
N LYS A 44 -8.98 -5.27 3.31
CA LYS A 44 -7.78 -4.47 3.59
C LYS A 44 -7.59 -3.43 2.50
N THR A 45 -7.47 -2.17 2.86
CA THR A 45 -7.17 -1.08 1.93
C THR A 45 -5.82 -0.47 2.29
N GLU A 46 -5.04 -0.12 1.28
CA GLU A 46 -3.73 0.51 1.42
C GLU A 46 -3.61 1.68 0.44
N SER A 47 -3.26 2.85 0.97
CA SER A 47 -2.96 4.06 0.20
C SER A 47 -1.51 4.46 0.46
N ASN A 48 -0.73 4.62 -0.60
CA ASN A 48 0.67 5.05 -0.54
C ASN A 48 0.85 6.31 -1.38
N THR A 49 1.13 7.43 -0.74
CA THR A 49 1.47 8.69 -1.40
C THR A 49 2.98 8.89 -1.33
N SER A 50 3.64 9.18 -2.45
CA SER A 50 5.07 9.42 -2.52
C SER A 50 5.39 10.73 -3.27
N LEU A 51 6.41 11.43 -2.77
CA LEU A 51 7.06 12.54 -3.47
C LEU A 51 8.54 12.18 -3.66
N ASN A 52 8.97 12.13 -4.90
CA ASN A 52 10.34 11.83 -5.29
C ASN A 52 10.98 13.10 -5.87
N VAL A 53 12.19 13.44 -5.42
CA VAL A 53 12.97 14.58 -5.91
C VAL A 53 14.36 14.12 -6.32
N SER A 54 14.71 14.28 -7.59
CA SER A 54 16.06 14.03 -8.11
C SER A 54 16.87 15.31 -8.02
N MET A 55 17.88 15.33 -7.14
CA MET A 55 18.75 16.51 -6.97
C MET A 55 19.97 16.45 -7.90
N SER A 56 20.41 15.25 -8.26
CA SER A 56 21.41 14.99 -9.29
C SER A 56 21.16 13.59 -9.86
N ASP A 57 21.97 13.17 -10.84
CA ASP A 57 21.92 11.80 -11.37
C ASP A 57 22.15 10.74 -10.28
N ALA A 58 22.98 11.06 -9.30
CA ALA A 58 23.40 10.18 -8.21
C ALA A 58 22.57 10.34 -6.93
N LEU A 59 21.80 11.42 -6.75
CA LEU A 59 21.15 11.73 -5.46
C LEU A 59 19.65 11.99 -5.62
N LYS A 60 18.84 11.18 -4.92
CA LYS A 60 17.38 11.27 -4.90
C LYS A 60 16.86 11.32 -3.47
N LEU A 61 15.90 12.20 -3.22
CA LEU A 61 15.12 12.25 -1.99
C LEU A 61 13.76 11.60 -2.24
N LYS A 62 13.29 10.82 -1.26
CA LYS A 62 11.96 10.21 -1.29
C LYS A 62 11.25 10.44 0.03
N ALA A 63 10.08 11.05 -0.02
CA ALA A 63 9.13 11.08 1.08
C ALA A 63 7.95 10.16 0.73
N THR A 64 7.44 9.41 1.68
CA THR A 64 6.29 8.53 1.48
C THR A 64 5.41 8.54 2.72
N TYR A 65 4.11 8.62 2.48
CA TYR A 65 3.08 8.55 3.49
C TYR A 65 2.13 7.42 3.14
N LYS A 66 1.92 6.52 4.10
CA LYS A 66 1.21 5.28 3.90
C LYS A 66 0.13 5.12 4.95
N ILE A 67 -1.09 4.83 4.49
CA ILE A 67 -2.23 4.50 5.33
C ILE A 67 -2.69 3.10 4.95
N ARG A 68 -2.92 2.26 5.96
CA ARG A 68 -3.50 0.94 5.81
C ARG A 68 -4.71 0.81 6.73
N ASP A 69 -5.84 0.46 6.15
CA ASP A 69 -7.08 0.25 6.88
C ASP A 69 -7.54 -1.21 6.74
N ASN A 70 -8.09 -1.78 7.82
CA ASN A 70 -8.74 -3.09 7.81
C ASN A 70 -10.15 -2.97 8.39
N SER A 71 -11.17 -3.15 7.55
CA SER A 71 -12.56 -2.86 7.92
C SER A 71 -13.25 -3.97 8.71
N ASN A 72 -12.62 -5.14 8.89
CA ASN A 72 -13.10 -6.20 9.80
C ASN A 72 -11.92 -6.85 10.57
N PRO A 73 -11.28 -6.11 11.50
CA PRO A 73 -10.21 -6.68 12.31
C PRO A 73 -10.78 -7.69 13.31
N ALA A 74 -10.00 -8.74 13.61
CA ALA A 74 -10.29 -9.60 14.77
C ALA A 74 -10.47 -8.74 16.03
N THR A 75 -11.38 -9.16 16.92
CA THR A 75 -11.77 -8.39 18.11
C THR A 75 -10.54 -7.90 18.90
N GLY A 76 -10.42 -6.59 19.07
CA GLY A 76 -9.33 -5.97 19.85
C GLY A 76 -8.12 -5.45 19.05
N LYS A 77 -8.21 -5.32 17.71
CA LYS A 77 -7.18 -4.65 16.90
C LYS A 77 -7.62 -3.27 16.40
N GLU A 78 -6.66 -2.35 16.34
CA GLU A 78 -6.78 -1.01 15.74
C GLU A 78 -7.16 -1.12 14.24
N ASN A 79 -8.04 -0.24 13.78
CA ASN A 79 -8.58 -0.30 12.41
C ASN A 79 -7.62 0.28 11.36
N THR A 80 -6.73 1.19 11.75
CA THR A 80 -5.95 2.00 10.82
C THR A 80 -4.49 2.16 11.28
N ASP A 81 -3.55 1.72 10.44
CA ASP A 81 -2.12 1.93 10.62
C ASP A 81 -1.65 3.07 9.70
N THR A 82 -0.81 3.97 10.23
CA THR A 82 -0.19 5.05 9.46
C THR A 82 1.34 4.99 9.57
N GLU A 83 2.02 5.01 8.44
CA GLU A 83 3.47 4.95 8.33
C GLU A 83 3.99 6.16 7.51
N THR A 84 4.95 6.91 8.05
CA THR A 84 5.63 7.99 7.32
C THR A 84 7.10 7.62 7.14
N TYR A 85 7.59 7.68 5.91
CA TYR A 85 8.97 7.36 5.54
C TYR A 85 9.64 8.54 4.85
N PHE A 86 10.89 8.80 5.23
CA PHE A 86 11.78 9.71 4.53
C PHE A 86 13.09 8.97 4.24
N GLY A 87 13.53 9.03 2.98
CA GLY A 87 14.70 8.32 2.49
C GLY A 87 15.55 9.18 1.58
N ILE A 88 16.85 8.94 1.63
CA ILE A 88 17.83 9.46 0.69
C ILE A 88 18.40 8.25 -0.05
N ILE A 89 18.28 8.24 -1.37
CA ILE A 89 18.84 7.21 -2.24
C ILE A 89 20.03 7.84 -2.94
N TYR A 90 21.16 7.15 -2.85
CA TYR A 90 22.39 7.54 -3.52
C TYR A 90 22.84 6.42 -4.44
N ASP A 91 23.20 6.74 -5.68
CA ASP A 91 23.59 5.81 -6.74
C ASP A 91 24.97 6.23 -7.30
N PHE A 92 25.94 5.32 -7.33
CA PHE A 92 27.36 5.56 -7.67
C PHE A 92 27.68 5.20 -9.12
#